data_AF-A0A931V2H8-F1
#
_entry.id   AF-A0A931V2H8-F1
#
_cell.length_a   1.000
_cell.length_b   1.000
_cell.length_c   1.000
_cell.angle_alpha   90.00
_cell.angle_beta   90.00
_cell.angle_gamma   90.00
#
_symmetry.space_group_name_H-M   'P 1'
#
loop_
_entity.id
_entity.type
_entity.pdbx_description
1 polymer ?
#
loop_
_entity_poly.entity_id
_entity_poly.type
_entity_poly.pdbx_seq_one_letter_code
_entity_poly.pdbx_strand_id
1 'polypeptide(L)'
;MAEALRAVALGAGRGSRRVRDGPAVARRHLLPRHAARRRRRRDRGLRLQLADRRPRPALERGPDRRDAHLSSRAALHRPLTAVEIAGHACACRARPARQASVALPTRSSKVLQSDIKPIAERLGADDRFTGRGVTIAFLDAGFYAHPDLVKPKNRVKVFHDVLSREPMPHKLGDPEVSSWHGMMTAVVACGNGEKSGGRYKGLAHESELVLVKVGSVSRVRHDDLTLGIDWVCQNRAKYGIRVLNISAGGDYEASYLWDSLSRAAEAAVRQGIVVVCAAGNAGNNPLKHAPVPPASAPAVITVGGMDDHHGPSIDKIVPYHSSYGPTLDGLLKPEIIAPAIRVAAPILPGSVTAKQAALIAELVAADDHELTTIIEEHTGVDPELDAAKHLQPYQIRHLIASKRGAQQLVSKHYKEVDGTSFAAPIVSSVVAQMLEARPDLSPQAVKQILVHTAKRMPHVHFERQGWGIVQPKAAVARALEWPVQDPNIPW
;
A
#
# COMPACT_ATOMS: atom_id res chain seq x y z
N MET A 1 -3.41 21.74 14.75
CA MET A 1 -3.76 21.97 13.33
C MET A 1 -3.70 23.48 13.10
N ALA A 2 -2.91 23.92 12.11
CA ALA A 2 -2.80 25.28 11.58
C ALA A 2 -2.18 26.39 12.45
N GLU A 3 -0.88 26.35 12.76
CA GLU A 3 -0.08 27.56 13.06
C GLU A 3 1.45 27.32 13.14
N ALA A 4 2.10 26.85 12.06
CA ALA A 4 3.58 26.67 12.08
C ALA A 4 4.28 26.75 10.71
N LEU A 5 3.80 27.60 9.77
CA LEU A 5 4.50 27.83 8.48
C LEU A 5 4.40 29.29 8.02
N ARG A 6 4.86 30.24 8.84
CA ARG A 6 5.13 31.63 8.41
C ARG A 6 6.26 32.25 9.24
N ALA A 7 7.51 31.99 8.86
CA ALA A 7 8.64 32.90 9.09
C ALA A 7 9.93 32.30 8.50
N VAL A 8 10.28 32.66 7.27
CA VAL A 8 11.65 33.04 6.82
C VAL A 8 11.49 33.67 5.43
N ALA A 9 11.22 34.97 5.38
CA ALA A 9 11.48 35.83 4.24
C ALA A 9 11.51 37.28 4.75
N LEU A 10 12.45 38.08 4.24
CA LEU A 10 12.87 39.44 4.62
C LEU A 10 14.10 39.44 5.56
N GLY A 11 15.25 40.03 5.23
CA GLY A 11 15.59 40.86 4.08
C GLY A 11 17.07 41.33 4.09
N ALA A 12 17.28 42.41 3.33
CA ALA A 12 18.52 43.15 3.01
C ALA A 12 19.30 42.61 1.79
N GLY A 13 19.62 43.38 0.75
CA GLY A 13 19.48 44.83 0.53
C GLY A 13 20.63 45.36 -0.33
N ARG A 14 20.33 45.67 -1.60
CA ARG A 14 20.89 46.71 -2.50
C ARG A 14 22.40 47.05 -2.51
N GLY A 15 22.96 47.05 -3.72
CA GLY A 15 24.08 47.90 -4.13
C GLY A 15 24.12 48.03 -5.67
N SER A 16 24.03 49.25 -6.19
CA SER A 16 23.90 49.60 -7.62
C SER A 16 25.12 50.37 -8.12
N ARG A 17 25.41 50.27 -9.44
CA ARG A 17 25.97 51.27 -10.41
C ARG A 17 26.70 50.48 -11.53
N ARG A 18 26.24 50.47 -12.80
CA ARG A 18 26.45 51.46 -13.89
C ARG A 18 27.97 51.71 -14.14
N VAL A 19 28.56 51.66 -15.35
CA VAL A 19 28.07 52.09 -16.68
C VAL A 19 29.13 51.80 -17.79
N ARG A 20 28.68 51.65 -19.06
CA ARG A 20 29.32 52.00 -20.38
C ARG A 20 30.56 51.20 -20.88
N ASP A 21 30.87 51.01 -22.17
CA ASP A 21 30.43 51.54 -23.49
C ASP A 21 30.68 50.48 -24.61
N GLY A 22 30.06 50.65 -25.79
CA GLY A 22 30.26 49.82 -27.02
C GLY A 22 31.60 50.09 -27.76
N PRO A 23 31.77 49.79 -29.07
CA PRO A 23 30.76 49.62 -30.12
C PRO A 23 30.92 48.39 -31.06
N ALA A 24 29.94 48.26 -31.96
CA ALA A 24 29.84 47.29 -33.04
C ALA A 24 30.79 47.55 -34.22
N VAL A 25 31.19 46.48 -34.92
CA VAL A 25 31.65 46.53 -36.32
C VAL A 25 30.98 45.42 -37.12
N ALA A 26 30.39 45.81 -38.25
CA ALA A 26 29.76 44.96 -39.25
C ALA A 26 30.75 44.57 -40.36
N ARG A 27 30.64 43.37 -40.95
CA ARG A 27 30.25 43.13 -42.36
C ARG A 27 30.71 41.76 -42.92
N ARG A 28 29.73 41.11 -43.56
CA ARG A 28 29.72 40.44 -44.90
C ARG A 28 30.32 39.05 -45.13
N HIS A 29 29.38 38.18 -45.54
CA HIS A 29 29.36 37.30 -46.73
C HIS A 29 30.38 36.16 -46.87
N LEU A 30 29.87 34.93 -46.96
CA LEU A 30 29.77 34.16 -48.22
C LEU A 30 28.95 32.87 -48.03
N LEU A 31 27.99 32.63 -48.95
CA LEU A 31 27.32 31.35 -49.20
C LEU A 31 28.26 30.44 -50.02
N PRO A 32 27.94 29.13 -50.11
CA PRO A 32 27.52 28.64 -51.43
C PRO A 32 26.25 27.77 -51.41
N ARG A 33 25.69 27.71 -52.62
CA ARG A 33 24.42 27.11 -53.08
C ARG A 33 24.56 25.63 -53.45
N HIS A 34 23.38 25.00 -53.60
CA HIS A 34 22.94 23.96 -54.55
C HIS A 34 22.39 22.70 -53.87
N ALA A 35 21.30 22.06 -54.30
CA ALA A 35 20.18 22.42 -55.16
C ALA A 35 19.13 21.30 -55.00
N ALA A 36 17.86 21.68 -54.98
CA ALA A 36 16.72 20.77 -54.96
C ALA A 36 16.50 20.08 -56.33
N ARG A 37 15.99 18.85 -56.29
CA ARG A 37 15.18 18.29 -57.39
C ARG A 37 13.84 17.76 -56.85
N ARG A 38 12.77 18.44 -57.28
CA ARG A 38 11.37 18.02 -57.19
C ARG A 38 11.09 16.93 -58.23
N ARG A 39 10.22 15.96 -57.89
CA ARG A 39 9.31 15.33 -58.85
C ARG A 39 7.87 15.46 -58.36
N ARG A 40 7.00 15.80 -59.31
CA ARG A 40 5.59 16.17 -59.17
C ARG A 40 4.68 14.98 -59.47
N ARG A 41 3.54 14.98 -58.77
CA ARG A 41 2.15 14.65 -59.19
C ARG A 41 1.81 13.19 -59.56
N ARG A 42 0.80 12.68 -58.86
CA ARG A 42 -0.55 12.50 -59.43
C ARG A 42 -1.61 12.47 -58.31
N ASP A 43 -2.37 13.56 -58.22
CA ASP A 43 -3.70 13.61 -57.62
C ASP A 43 -4.71 12.96 -58.58
N ARG A 44 -5.53 12.05 -58.05
CA ARG A 44 -6.91 11.76 -58.47
C ARG A 44 -7.67 11.76 -57.13
N GLY A 45 -8.63 12.65 -56.84
CA GLY A 45 -9.70 13.12 -57.70
C GLY A 45 -10.93 12.22 -57.54
N LEU A 46 -11.55 12.23 -56.35
CA LEU A 46 -12.96 11.83 -56.19
C LEU A 46 -13.68 12.89 -55.34
N ARG A 47 -14.72 13.47 -55.93
CA ARG A 47 -15.58 14.52 -55.37
C ARG A 47 -17.03 14.02 -55.50
N LEU A 48 -17.85 14.36 -54.50
CA LEU A 48 -19.30 14.21 -54.38
C LEU A 48 -19.78 12.78 -54.04
N GLN A 49 -20.66 12.57 -53.06
CA GLN A 49 -21.88 13.32 -52.76
C GLN A 49 -22.15 13.49 -51.25
N LEU A 50 -22.57 14.70 -50.88
CA LEU A 50 -23.40 14.97 -49.71
C LEU A 50 -24.78 14.36 -49.95
N ALA A 51 -25.22 13.50 -49.04
CA ALA A 51 -26.61 13.09 -48.93
C ALA A 51 -27.10 13.37 -47.51
N ASP A 52 -27.89 14.43 -47.43
CA ASP A 52 -28.82 14.78 -46.37
C ASP A 52 -29.71 13.58 -46.01
N ARG A 53 -29.62 13.08 -44.77
CA ARG A 53 -30.66 12.21 -44.17
C ARG A 53 -30.87 12.54 -42.70
N ARG A 54 -31.93 13.34 -42.53
CA ARG A 54 -32.74 13.63 -41.34
C ARG A 54 -32.96 12.44 -40.37
N PRO A 55 -33.27 12.74 -39.09
CA PRO A 55 -33.33 11.77 -38.00
C PRO A 55 -34.49 10.79 -38.16
N ARG A 56 -34.29 9.54 -37.72
CA ARG A 56 -35.39 8.56 -37.58
C ARG A 56 -36.15 8.80 -36.26
N PRO A 57 -37.48 8.57 -36.28
CA PRO A 57 -38.41 9.16 -35.31
C PRO A 57 -38.57 8.35 -34.02
N ALA A 58 -39.05 9.05 -33.01
CA ALA A 58 -39.63 8.50 -31.80
C ALA A 58 -40.81 7.58 -32.13
N LEU A 59 -40.88 6.44 -31.44
CA LEU A 59 -42.08 5.61 -31.39
C LEU A 59 -43.01 6.15 -30.31
N GLU A 60 -44.13 6.70 -30.76
CA GLU A 60 -45.26 7.13 -29.94
C GLU A 60 -45.99 5.93 -29.31
N ARG A 61 -46.57 6.23 -28.14
CA ARG A 61 -47.46 5.40 -27.34
C ARG A 61 -48.91 5.50 -27.83
N GLY A 62 -49.72 4.52 -27.44
CA GLY A 62 -51.12 4.73 -27.04
C GLY A 62 -51.87 3.40 -26.80
N PRO A 63 -53.02 3.38 -26.09
CA PRO A 63 -53.63 4.36 -25.18
C PRO A 63 -53.75 3.84 -23.73
N ASP A 64 -53.60 4.68 -22.71
CA ASP A 64 -54.64 5.41 -21.95
C ASP A 64 -55.71 4.55 -21.24
N ARG A 65 -55.58 4.45 -19.90
CA ARG A 65 -56.66 4.61 -18.92
C ARG A 65 -56.11 5.30 -17.66
N ARG A 66 -56.21 6.64 -17.62
CA ARG A 66 -57.02 7.45 -16.67
C ARG A 66 -57.60 6.68 -15.46
N ASP A 67 -57.63 7.15 -14.20
CA ASP A 67 -57.50 8.45 -13.51
C ASP A 67 -57.00 8.11 -12.05
N ALA A 68 -56.59 8.96 -11.11
CA ALA A 68 -56.80 10.39 -10.87
C ALA A 68 -55.92 10.86 -9.68
N HIS A 69 -55.51 12.13 -9.72
CA HIS A 69 -55.28 13.11 -8.63
C HIS A 69 -54.22 12.84 -7.54
N LEU A 70 -53.08 13.56 -7.43
CA LEU A 70 -52.86 14.98 -7.07
C LEU A 70 -53.67 15.46 -5.86
N SER A 71 -53.05 15.67 -4.69
CA SER A 71 -52.38 16.94 -4.38
C SER A 71 -51.80 17.00 -2.95
N SER A 72 -51.03 18.06 -2.77
CA SER A 72 -50.18 18.51 -1.67
C SER A 72 -50.82 18.88 -0.32
N ARG A 73 -49.96 18.77 0.72
CA ARG A 73 -49.70 19.71 1.84
C ARG A 73 -50.73 19.92 2.96
N ALA A 74 -50.16 19.82 4.17
CA ALA A 74 -50.26 20.70 5.35
C ALA A 74 -50.86 20.04 6.61
N ALA A 75 -50.25 20.41 7.73
CA ALA A 75 -50.33 19.79 9.05
C ALA A 75 -51.53 20.27 9.89
N LEU A 76 -51.91 19.50 10.92
CA LEU A 76 -51.89 19.87 12.35
C LEU A 76 -52.68 18.87 13.24
N HIS A 77 -52.07 18.56 14.38
CA HIS A 77 -52.60 18.12 15.70
C HIS A 77 -53.67 17.03 15.90
N ARG A 78 -53.25 15.97 16.66
CA ARG A 78 -53.83 15.24 17.83
C ARG A 78 -55.30 15.53 18.27
N PRO A 79 -55.96 14.66 19.09
CA PRO A 79 -55.48 13.46 19.82
C PRO A 79 -56.43 12.24 19.79
N LEU A 80 -55.99 11.06 20.26
CA LEU A 80 -56.92 10.04 20.80
C LEU A 80 -56.32 9.30 22.01
N THR A 81 -57.11 9.29 23.07
CA THR A 81 -56.95 8.62 24.36
C THR A 81 -57.65 7.26 24.38
N ALA A 82 -57.00 6.33 25.09
CA ALA A 82 -57.52 5.28 25.97
C ALA A 82 -58.67 4.36 25.53
N VAL A 83 -58.36 3.05 25.50
CA VAL A 83 -59.26 1.97 25.95
C VAL A 83 -58.43 0.98 26.77
N GLU A 84 -58.83 0.77 28.03
CA GLU A 84 -58.39 -0.32 28.92
C GLU A 84 -59.23 -1.59 28.68
N ILE A 85 -58.73 -2.76 29.10
CA ILE A 85 -59.32 -3.59 30.17
C ILE A 85 -58.51 -4.91 30.38
N ALA A 86 -58.22 -5.16 31.68
CA ALA A 86 -57.97 -6.40 32.45
C ALA A 86 -56.96 -7.45 31.93
N GLY A 87 -56.05 -8.04 32.73
CA GLY A 87 -55.98 -8.21 34.19
C GLY A 87 -56.19 -9.68 34.58
N HIS A 88 -55.12 -10.47 34.68
CA HIS A 88 -55.05 -11.74 35.45
C HIS A 88 -53.59 -11.99 35.90
N ALA A 89 -53.41 -12.29 37.18
CA ALA A 89 -52.13 -12.48 37.86
C ALA A 89 -51.65 -13.94 37.84
N CYS A 90 -50.33 -14.17 37.76
CA CYS A 90 -49.70 -15.42 38.16
C CYS A 90 -48.29 -15.15 38.73
N ALA A 91 -47.99 -15.82 39.85
CA ALA A 91 -46.86 -15.58 40.74
C ALA A 91 -45.51 -16.02 40.16
N CYS A 92 -44.49 -15.16 40.31
CA CYS A 92 -43.08 -15.52 40.09
C CYS A 92 -42.30 -15.50 41.42
N ARG A 93 -41.87 -16.68 41.84
CA ARG A 93 -40.95 -16.90 42.97
C ARG A 93 -39.61 -16.22 42.73
N ALA A 94 -39.09 -15.55 43.75
CA ALA A 94 -37.73 -15.04 43.78
C ALA A 94 -36.71 -16.18 43.68
N ARG A 95 -35.76 -16.08 42.73
CA ARG A 95 -34.53 -16.87 42.69
C ARG A 95 -33.36 -16.00 43.15
N PRO A 96 -32.44 -16.50 43.99
CA PRO A 96 -31.36 -15.69 44.53
C PRO A 96 -30.35 -15.34 43.43
N ALA A 97 -29.85 -14.10 43.49
CA ALA A 97 -28.82 -13.60 42.61
C ALA A 97 -27.58 -14.50 42.69
N ARG A 98 -27.24 -15.16 41.56
CA ARG A 98 -25.91 -15.74 41.38
C ARG A 98 -24.93 -14.57 41.33
N GLN A 99 -24.06 -14.47 42.33
CA GLN A 99 -22.85 -13.68 42.26
C GLN A 99 -22.07 -14.17 41.03
N ALA A 100 -22.11 -13.37 39.96
CA ALA A 100 -21.15 -13.51 38.88
C ALA A 100 -19.80 -13.11 39.47
N SER A 101 -18.98 -14.10 39.81
CA SER A 101 -17.56 -13.89 40.04
C SER A 101 -17.01 -13.27 38.77
N VAL A 102 -16.77 -11.96 38.81
CA VAL A 102 -15.96 -11.27 37.80
C VAL A 102 -14.60 -11.95 37.88
N ALA A 103 -14.31 -12.82 36.92
CA ALA A 103 -12.97 -13.35 36.75
C ALA A 103 -12.07 -12.14 36.46
N LEU A 104 -11.30 -11.74 37.47
CA LEU A 104 -10.21 -10.80 37.30
C LEU A 104 -9.38 -11.26 36.11
N PRO A 105 -9.00 -10.35 35.17
CA PRO A 105 -8.18 -10.73 34.05
C PRO A 105 -6.93 -11.42 34.58
N THR A 106 -6.76 -12.68 34.20
CA THR A 106 -5.56 -13.48 34.43
C THR A 106 -4.35 -12.63 34.05
N ARG A 107 -3.39 -12.49 34.98
CA ARG A 107 -2.13 -11.73 34.86
C ARG A 107 -1.78 -11.44 33.39
N SER A 108 -2.08 -10.22 32.94
CA SER A 108 -1.48 -9.66 31.73
C SER A 108 0.02 -9.92 31.82
N SER A 109 0.59 -10.65 30.87
CA SER A 109 2.04 -10.82 30.78
C SER A 109 2.69 -9.44 30.94
N LYS A 110 3.72 -9.33 31.80
CA LYS A 110 4.56 -8.11 31.95
C LYS A 110 5.36 -7.77 30.67
N VAL A 111 4.93 -8.25 29.52
CA VAL A 111 5.63 -8.12 28.23
C VAL A 111 4.74 -7.33 27.29
N LEU A 112 5.31 -6.30 26.67
CA LEU A 112 4.67 -5.59 25.58
C LEU A 112 4.58 -6.50 24.35
N GLN A 113 3.45 -7.18 24.21
CA GLN A 113 3.11 -8.01 23.06
C GLN A 113 1.63 -7.83 22.72
N SER A 114 1.31 -7.49 21.48
CA SER A 114 -0.09 -7.45 21.02
C SER A 114 -0.57 -8.82 20.53
N ASP A 115 -1.89 -9.01 20.56
CA ASP A 115 -2.57 -10.24 20.11
C ASP A 115 -2.62 -10.39 18.57
N ILE A 116 -1.86 -9.56 17.84
CA ILE A 116 -1.81 -9.63 16.38
C ILE A 116 -1.26 -10.98 15.93
N LYS A 117 -2.00 -11.62 15.02
CA LYS A 117 -1.57 -12.87 14.40
C LYS A 117 -0.55 -12.60 13.28
N PRO A 118 0.49 -13.43 13.14
CA PRO A 118 1.39 -13.41 11.99
C PRO A 118 0.62 -13.55 10.66
N ILE A 119 1.15 -12.97 9.58
CA ILE A 119 0.52 -13.03 8.25
C ILE A 119 0.35 -14.48 7.76
N ALA A 120 1.32 -15.35 8.04
CA ALA A 120 1.24 -16.77 7.71
C ALA A 120 0.00 -17.45 8.31
N GLU A 121 -0.32 -17.14 9.58
CA GLU A 121 -1.51 -17.66 10.26
C GLU A 121 -2.80 -17.02 9.72
N ARG A 122 -2.79 -15.71 9.47
CA ARG A 122 -3.95 -14.96 8.93
C ARG A 122 -4.38 -15.49 7.57
N LEU A 123 -3.43 -15.88 6.72
CA LEU A 123 -3.68 -16.34 5.36
C LEU A 123 -3.60 -17.86 5.17
N GLY A 124 -3.25 -18.61 6.22
CA GLY A 124 -3.07 -20.07 6.12
C GLY A 124 -1.98 -20.46 5.12
N ALA A 125 -0.82 -19.78 5.17
CA ALA A 125 0.28 -20.03 4.26
C ALA A 125 0.97 -21.38 4.51
N ASP A 126 1.56 -21.95 3.47
CA ASP A 126 2.38 -23.17 3.54
C ASP A 126 3.80 -22.79 4.00
N ASP A 127 4.30 -23.44 5.05
CA ASP A 127 5.60 -23.16 5.66
C ASP A 127 6.77 -23.85 4.94
N ARG A 128 6.49 -24.76 4.00
CA ARG A 128 7.51 -25.44 3.20
C ARG A 128 8.19 -24.53 2.19
N PHE A 129 7.45 -23.54 1.69
CA PHE A 129 7.92 -22.55 0.72
C PHE A 129 8.12 -21.22 1.43
N THR A 130 9.33 -20.69 1.36
CA THR A 130 9.79 -19.52 2.12
C THR A 130 10.43 -18.47 1.22
N GLY A 131 10.29 -18.64 -0.11
CA GLY A 131 10.86 -17.78 -1.14
C GLY A 131 12.35 -18.03 -1.41
N ARG A 132 12.89 -19.21 -1.02
CA ARG A 132 14.31 -19.54 -1.24
C ARG A 132 14.66 -19.50 -2.72
N GLY A 133 15.84 -18.96 -3.02
CA GLY A 133 16.36 -18.86 -4.40
C GLY A 133 15.65 -17.82 -5.27
N VAL A 134 14.65 -17.10 -4.73
CA VAL A 134 13.94 -16.03 -5.44
C VAL A 134 14.45 -14.68 -4.96
N THR A 135 14.73 -13.78 -5.91
CA THR A 135 15.13 -12.40 -5.61
C THR A 135 13.97 -11.44 -5.89
N ILE A 136 13.60 -10.66 -4.87
CA ILE A 136 12.57 -9.62 -4.94
C ILE A 136 13.26 -8.25 -4.94
N ALA A 137 12.97 -7.44 -5.96
CA ALA A 137 13.34 -6.03 -6.00
C ALA A 137 12.27 -5.15 -5.36
N PHE A 138 12.66 -4.16 -4.57
CA PHE A 138 11.76 -3.20 -3.95
C PHE A 138 12.09 -1.78 -4.42
N LEU A 139 11.08 -1.06 -4.89
CA LEU A 139 11.17 0.37 -5.23
C LEU A 139 10.41 1.17 -4.18
N ASP A 140 11.13 2.04 -3.47
CA ASP A 140 10.55 2.86 -2.40
C ASP A 140 11.36 4.16 -2.18
N ALA A 141 10.90 5.02 -1.28
CA ALA A 141 11.54 6.29 -0.96
C ALA A 141 12.87 6.14 -0.18
N GLY A 142 13.15 4.96 0.38
CA GLY A 142 14.36 4.69 1.13
C GLY A 142 14.30 3.35 1.85
N PHE A 143 15.47 2.87 2.30
CA PHE A 143 15.59 1.58 2.96
C PHE A 143 16.60 1.64 4.10
N TYR A 144 16.43 0.72 5.04
CA TYR A 144 17.34 0.51 6.16
C TYR A 144 17.70 -0.98 6.25
N ALA A 145 18.96 -1.29 6.57
CA ALA A 145 19.48 -2.64 6.78
C ALA A 145 18.96 -3.24 8.10
N HIS A 146 17.64 -3.44 8.17
CA HIS A 146 16.99 -3.96 9.37
C HIS A 146 17.52 -5.37 9.70
N PRO A 147 17.75 -5.71 10.99
CA PRO A 147 18.24 -7.03 11.39
C PRO A 147 17.45 -8.19 10.81
N ASP A 148 16.13 -8.04 10.64
CA ASP A 148 15.29 -9.08 10.02
C ASP A 148 15.64 -9.40 8.55
N LEU A 149 16.36 -8.52 7.88
CA LEU A 149 16.83 -8.70 6.50
C LEU A 149 18.30 -9.13 6.45
N VAL A 150 19.11 -8.71 7.42
CA VAL A 150 20.57 -8.82 7.35
C VAL A 150 21.20 -9.77 8.37
N LYS A 151 20.44 -10.27 9.35
CA LYS A 151 20.89 -11.23 10.36
C LYS A 151 20.05 -12.52 10.31
N PRO A 152 20.64 -13.69 10.63
CA PRO A 152 22.08 -13.91 10.86
C PRO A 152 22.91 -13.81 9.56
N LYS A 153 22.26 -13.90 8.40
CA LYS A 153 22.88 -13.78 7.07
C LYS A 153 22.34 -12.56 6.34
N ASN A 154 23.23 -11.81 5.68
CA ASN A 154 22.83 -10.72 4.79
C ASN A 154 22.16 -11.27 3.52
N ARG A 155 20.88 -10.91 3.31
CA ARG A 155 20.11 -11.27 2.11
C ARG A 155 19.92 -10.10 1.13
N VAL A 156 20.40 -8.91 1.47
CA VAL A 156 20.38 -7.76 0.55
C VAL A 156 21.57 -7.86 -0.40
N LYS A 157 21.31 -8.15 -1.68
CA LYS A 157 22.32 -8.25 -2.73
C LYS A 157 22.93 -6.90 -3.09
N VAL A 158 22.09 -5.89 -3.19
CA VAL A 158 22.49 -4.53 -3.57
C VAL A 158 21.46 -3.52 -3.09
N PHE A 159 21.97 -2.34 -2.73
CA PHE A 159 21.19 -1.12 -2.54
C PHE A 159 21.62 -0.12 -3.62
N HIS A 160 20.66 0.44 -4.35
CA HIS A 160 20.90 1.44 -5.38
C HIS A 160 20.00 2.65 -5.16
N ASP A 161 20.55 3.85 -5.30
CA ASP A 161 19.79 5.10 -5.24
C ASP A 161 19.81 5.77 -6.61
N VAL A 162 18.63 5.84 -7.26
CA VAL A 162 18.50 6.42 -8.60
C VAL A 162 18.60 7.95 -8.59
N LEU A 163 18.40 8.58 -7.42
CA LEU A 163 18.44 10.04 -7.28
C LEU A 163 19.88 10.54 -7.11
N SER A 164 20.80 9.65 -6.76
CA SER A 164 22.15 10.04 -6.47
C SER A 164 22.93 10.36 -7.75
N ARG A 165 23.47 11.58 -7.81
CA ARG A 165 24.43 12.00 -8.85
C ARG A 165 25.86 11.58 -8.54
N GLU A 166 26.13 11.16 -7.31
CA GLU A 166 27.42 10.62 -6.88
C GLU A 166 27.31 9.14 -6.48
N PRO A 167 28.39 8.35 -6.51
CA PRO A 167 28.29 6.92 -6.28
C PRO A 167 27.71 6.53 -4.91
N MET A 168 27.83 7.36 -3.86
CA MET A 168 27.33 7.03 -2.51
C MET A 168 27.06 8.26 -1.61
N PRO A 169 25.80 8.69 -1.42
CA PRO A 169 25.47 9.61 -0.32
C PRO A 169 24.79 8.92 0.87
N HIS A 170 24.28 7.69 0.72
CA HIS A 170 23.56 7.00 1.80
C HIS A 170 23.98 5.53 1.92
N LYS A 171 24.51 5.15 3.07
CA LYS A 171 24.75 3.73 3.40
C LYS A 171 23.46 3.14 3.95
N LEU A 172 23.08 1.96 3.48
CA LEU A 172 21.89 1.23 3.92
C LEU A 172 21.80 1.05 5.46
N GLY A 173 22.90 1.20 6.19
CA GLY A 173 22.96 1.10 7.66
C GLY A 173 22.62 2.38 8.44
N ASP A 174 22.50 3.54 7.78
CA ASP A 174 22.21 4.80 8.45
C ASP A 174 20.68 5.04 8.43
N PRO A 175 20.02 5.21 9.60
CA PRO A 175 18.58 5.39 9.63
C PRO A 175 18.20 6.82 9.27
N GLU A 176 17.72 7.02 8.04
CA GLU A 176 17.05 8.26 7.64
C GLU A 176 15.53 8.18 7.81
N VAL A 177 14.89 9.34 7.98
CA VAL A 177 13.42 9.46 7.94
C VAL A 177 12.87 8.97 6.61
N SER A 178 13.62 9.03 5.50
CA SER A 178 13.14 8.52 4.20
C SER A 178 13.05 7.00 4.16
N SER A 179 13.75 6.31 5.07
CA SER A 179 13.98 4.86 5.02
C SER A 179 12.91 4.02 5.70
N TRP A 180 11.99 4.63 6.47
CA TRP A 180 11.03 3.85 7.26
C TRP A 180 10.09 3.02 6.38
N HIS A 181 9.56 3.59 5.30
CA HIS A 181 8.50 2.96 4.51
C HIS A 181 9.04 1.76 3.73
N GLY A 182 10.10 1.95 2.93
CA GLY A 182 10.73 0.84 2.20
C GLY A 182 11.33 -0.23 3.11
N MET A 183 11.86 0.15 4.29
CA MET A 183 12.25 -0.83 5.30
C MET A 183 11.06 -1.69 5.74
N MET A 184 9.92 -1.06 6.09
CA MET A 184 8.74 -1.79 6.53
C MET A 184 8.19 -2.70 5.43
N THR A 185 8.08 -2.23 4.18
CA THR A 185 7.56 -3.03 3.06
C THR A 185 8.46 -4.23 2.75
N ALA A 186 9.78 -4.04 2.75
CA ALA A 186 10.75 -5.11 2.55
C ALA A 186 10.71 -6.16 3.69
N VAL A 187 10.57 -5.73 4.94
CA VAL A 187 10.46 -6.65 6.09
C VAL A 187 9.11 -7.36 6.13
N VAL A 188 8.01 -6.72 5.77
CA VAL A 188 6.70 -7.39 5.69
C VAL A 188 6.71 -8.52 4.66
N ALA A 189 7.38 -8.34 3.51
CA ALA A 189 7.54 -9.41 2.52
C ALA A 189 8.56 -10.48 2.93
N CYS A 190 9.75 -10.05 3.33
CA CYS A 190 10.95 -10.89 3.38
C CYS A 190 11.61 -10.98 4.76
N GLY A 191 11.08 -10.33 5.79
CA GLY A 191 11.67 -10.34 7.13
C GLY A 191 11.67 -11.73 7.75
N ASN A 192 12.78 -12.16 8.33
CA ASN A 192 12.86 -13.44 9.04
C ASN A 192 12.40 -13.37 10.51
N GLY A 193 11.95 -12.20 10.96
CA GLY A 193 11.47 -12.01 12.32
C GLY A 193 12.57 -12.13 13.38
N GLU A 194 13.85 -11.90 13.05
CA GLU A 194 14.97 -11.88 14.01
C GLU A 194 14.63 -11.08 15.28
N LYS A 195 14.00 -9.90 15.14
CA LYS A 195 13.60 -9.05 16.27
C LYS A 195 12.33 -9.47 16.99
N SER A 196 11.65 -10.51 16.52
CA SER A 196 10.43 -11.07 17.11
C SER A 196 10.55 -12.56 17.46
N GLY A 197 11.76 -13.12 17.48
CA GLY A 197 11.96 -14.56 17.70
C GLY A 197 11.31 -15.42 16.62
N GLY A 198 11.21 -14.91 15.39
CA GLY A 198 10.54 -15.55 14.26
C GLY A 198 9.02 -15.39 14.22
N ARG A 199 8.40 -14.67 15.16
CA ARG A 199 6.93 -14.52 15.18
C ARG A 199 6.40 -13.73 13.98
N TYR A 200 7.01 -12.59 13.65
CA TYR A 200 6.56 -11.72 12.55
C TYR A 200 7.43 -11.91 11.31
N LYS A 201 7.47 -13.16 10.81
CA LYS A 201 8.08 -13.52 9.53
C LYS A 201 7.19 -13.08 8.36
N GLY A 202 7.79 -12.54 7.31
CA GLY A 202 7.17 -12.45 6.00
C GLY A 202 7.03 -13.84 5.36
N LEU A 203 6.14 -14.01 4.37
CA LEU A 203 5.95 -15.34 3.76
C LEU A 203 7.17 -15.76 2.92
N ALA A 204 7.96 -14.79 2.45
CA ALA A 204 9.17 -15.00 1.66
C ALA A 204 10.43 -14.71 2.49
N HIS A 205 10.46 -15.19 3.73
CA HIS A 205 11.50 -14.84 4.70
C HIS A 205 12.91 -15.37 4.38
N GLU A 206 13.08 -16.18 3.33
CA GLU A 206 14.38 -16.63 2.82
C GLU A 206 14.71 -16.07 1.43
N SER A 207 13.86 -15.21 0.85
CA SER A 207 14.17 -14.52 -0.39
C SER A 207 15.34 -13.55 -0.24
N GLU A 208 16.05 -13.34 -1.34
CA GLU A 208 17.09 -12.33 -1.50
C GLU A 208 16.47 -11.02 -1.96
N LEU A 209 17.10 -9.90 -1.62
CA LEU A 209 16.55 -8.56 -1.84
C LEU A 209 17.46 -7.70 -2.72
N VAL A 210 16.83 -6.96 -3.62
CA VAL A 210 17.42 -5.81 -4.33
C VAL A 210 16.65 -4.57 -3.91
N LEU A 211 17.33 -3.57 -3.35
CA LEU A 211 16.68 -2.38 -2.81
C LEU A 211 16.99 -1.18 -3.69
N VAL A 212 15.98 -0.54 -4.27
CA VAL A 212 16.16 0.60 -5.19
C VAL A 212 15.39 1.80 -4.66
N LYS A 213 16.14 2.80 -4.19
CA LYS A 213 15.57 4.08 -3.75
C LYS A 213 15.21 4.91 -4.98
N VAL A 214 13.95 5.32 -5.05
CA VAL A 214 13.32 6.06 -6.17
C VAL A 214 12.61 7.34 -5.70
N GLY A 215 12.95 7.82 -4.50
CA GLY A 215 12.25 8.96 -3.93
C GLY A 215 12.91 9.51 -2.68
N SER A 216 12.24 10.50 -2.09
CA SER A 216 12.61 11.16 -0.85
C SER A 216 11.47 11.06 0.16
N VAL A 217 11.70 11.53 1.39
CA VAL A 217 10.68 11.55 2.47
C VAL A 217 9.34 12.12 2.01
N SER A 218 9.37 13.17 1.17
CA SER A 218 8.19 13.96 0.83
C SER A 218 7.54 13.57 -0.49
N ARG A 219 8.24 12.83 -1.36
CA ARG A 219 7.73 12.50 -2.70
C ARG A 219 8.53 11.38 -3.37
N VAL A 220 7.79 10.45 -3.98
CA VAL A 220 8.24 9.53 -5.02
C VAL A 220 7.65 10.06 -6.33
N ARG A 221 8.49 10.42 -7.31
CA ARG A 221 8.01 10.99 -8.57
C ARG A 221 7.82 9.93 -9.63
N HIS A 222 6.96 10.25 -10.59
CA HIS A 222 6.67 9.43 -11.75
C HIS A 222 7.93 9.03 -12.55
N ASP A 223 8.81 9.99 -12.81
CA ASP A 223 10.05 9.77 -13.57
C ASP A 223 11.07 8.96 -12.76
N ASP A 224 11.16 9.17 -11.45
CA ASP A 224 12.07 8.45 -10.57
C ASP A 224 11.69 6.96 -10.47
N LEU A 225 10.38 6.67 -10.42
CA LEU A 225 9.87 5.30 -10.51
C LEU A 225 10.22 4.67 -11.85
N THR A 226 10.07 5.42 -12.96
CA THR A 226 10.41 4.93 -14.30
C THR A 226 11.88 4.54 -14.39
N LEU A 227 12.78 5.41 -13.91
CA LEU A 227 14.22 5.13 -13.84
C LEU A 227 14.55 3.91 -12.96
N GLY A 228 13.85 3.76 -11.84
CA GLY A 228 14.00 2.59 -10.97
C GLY A 228 13.61 1.28 -11.64
N ILE A 229 12.49 1.26 -12.38
CA ILE A 229 12.05 0.08 -13.12
C ILE A 229 13.05 -0.25 -14.24
N ASP A 230 13.52 0.75 -14.97
CA ASP A 230 14.52 0.57 -16.02
C ASP A 230 15.83 -0.02 -15.47
N TRP A 231 16.30 0.49 -14.32
CA TRP A 231 17.49 -0.03 -13.65
C TRP A 231 17.31 -1.50 -13.22
N VAL A 232 16.13 -1.84 -12.66
CA VAL A 232 15.80 -3.23 -12.31
C VAL A 232 15.84 -4.14 -13.53
N CYS A 233 15.29 -3.70 -14.66
CA CYS A 233 15.31 -4.47 -15.91
C CYS A 233 16.74 -4.69 -16.40
N GLN A 234 17.57 -3.64 -16.42
CA GLN A 234 18.97 -3.71 -16.83
C GLN A 234 19.81 -4.65 -15.93
N ASN A 235 19.46 -4.73 -14.64
CA ASN A 235 20.19 -5.53 -13.66
C ASN A 235 19.50 -6.86 -13.32
N ARG A 236 18.40 -7.21 -14.02
CA ARG A 236 17.60 -8.41 -13.77
C ARG A 236 18.44 -9.67 -13.79
N ALA A 237 19.20 -9.88 -14.86
CA ALA A 237 20.04 -11.07 -15.04
C ALA A 237 21.18 -11.11 -14.01
N LYS A 238 21.80 -9.97 -13.72
CA LYS A 238 22.92 -9.86 -12.77
C LYS A 238 22.54 -10.29 -11.36
N TYR A 239 21.35 -9.88 -10.88
CA TYR A 239 20.91 -10.19 -9.52
C TYR A 239 19.85 -11.29 -9.44
N GLY A 240 19.44 -11.88 -10.56
CA GLY A 240 18.41 -12.91 -10.60
C GLY A 240 17.02 -12.41 -10.20
N ILE A 241 16.68 -11.16 -10.53
CA ILE A 241 15.43 -10.52 -10.12
C ILE A 241 14.25 -11.20 -10.83
N ARG A 242 13.30 -11.72 -10.04
CA ARG A 242 12.10 -12.37 -10.55
C ARG A 242 10.80 -11.67 -10.17
N VAL A 243 10.82 -10.88 -9.09
CA VAL A 243 9.68 -10.13 -8.58
C VAL A 243 10.10 -8.69 -8.37
N LEU A 244 9.20 -7.75 -8.67
CA LEU A 244 9.36 -6.32 -8.46
C LEU A 244 8.15 -5.81 -7.66
N ASN A 245 8.39 -5.38 -6.43
CA ASN A 245 7.39 -4.77 -5.56
C ASN A 245 7.48 -3.24 -5.64
N ILE A 246 6.35 -2.61 -5.94
CA ILE A 246 6.21 -1.14 -5.97
C ILE A 246 5.07 -0.74 -5.03
N SER A 247 5.44 -0.32 -3.82
CA SER A 247 4.50 0.19 -2.81
C SER A 247 4.32 1.72 -2.90
N ALA A 248 4.33 2.24 -4.13
CA ALA A 248 4.16 3.66 -4.45
C ALA A 248 3.41 3.81 -5.78
N GLY A 249 2.87 5.00 -6.03
CA GLY A 249 2.22 5.35 -7.29
C GLY A 249 2.83 6.61 -7.88
N GLY A 250 2.65 6.79 -9.18
CA GLY A 250 3.01 7.99 -9.92
C GLY A 250 2.19 9.22 -9.49
N ASP A 251 2.56 10.38 -10.03
CA ASP A 251 2.00 11.67 -9.61
C ASP A 251 0.57 11.91 -10.12
N TYR A 252 0.12 11.20 -11.16
CA TYR A 252 -1.15 11.45 -11.84
C TYR A 252 -1.73 10.19 -12.49
N GLU A 253 -3.04 10.18 -12.72
CA GLU A 253 -3.71 9.16 -13.54
C GLU A 253 -3.34 9.36 -15.02
N ALA A 254 -2.99 8.28 -15.71
CA ALA A 254 -2.66 8.28 -17.12
C ALA A 254 -3.00 6.93 -17.76
N SER A 255 -3.17 6.94 -19.08
CA SER A 255 -3.44 5.73 -19.86
C SER A 255 -2.16 4.92 -20.03
N TYR A 256 -2.26 3.61 -19.82
CA TYR A 256 -1.10 2.71 -19.93
C TYR A 256 -0.51 2.66 -21.35
N LEU A 257 -1.27 3.10 -22.37
CA LEU A 257 -0.88 3.07 -23.77
C LEU A 257 0.27 4.03 -24.09
N TRP A 258 0.34 5.17 -23.41
CA TRP A 258 1.33 6.21 -23.69
C TRP A 258 2.14 6.65 -22.47
N ASP A 259 1.66 6.37 -21.26
CA ASP A 259 2.37 6.68 -20.03
C ASP A 259 3.72 5.96 -19.89
N SER A 260 4.79 6.69 -19.59
CA SER A 260 6.15 6.14 -19.50
C SER A 260 6.31 5.13 -18.37
N LEU A 261 5.74 5.42 -17.20
CA LEU A 261 5.83 4.56 -16.03
C LEU A 261 5.09 3.23 -16.24
N SER A 262 3.89 3.28 -16.78
CA SER A 262 3.12 2.09 -17.17
C SER A 262 3.87 1.26 -18.22
N ARG A 263 4.42 1.91 -19.25
CA ARG A 263 5.22 1.23 -20.29
C ARG A 263 6.49 0.58 -19.75
N ALA A 264 7.15 1.20 -18.77
CA ALA A 264 8.30 0.61 -18.08
C ALA A 264 7.88 -0.63 -17.28
N ALA A 265 6.77 -0.57 -16.55
CA ALA A 265 6.24 -1.72 -15.82
C ALA A 265 5.83 -2.88 -16.75
N GLU A 266 5.15 -2.58 -17.86
CA GLU A 266 4.83 -3.53 -18.93
C GLU A 266 6.10 -4.15 -19.55
N ALA A 267 7.15 -3.36 -19.75
CA ALA A 267 8.44 -3.84 -20.23
C ALA A 267 9.12 -4.79 -19.24
N ALA A 268 9.07 -4.50 -17.93
CA ALA A 268 9.57 -5.39 -16.89
C ALA A 268 8.83 -6.74 -16.90
N VAL A 269 7.50 -6.73 -17.06
CA VAL A 269 6.70 -7.96 -17.19
C VAL A 269 7.11 -8.76 -18.42
N ARG A 270 7.28 -8.13 -19.57
CA ARG A 270 7.75 -8.80 -20.80
C ARG A 270 9.14 -9.42 -20.66
N GLN A 271 9.98 -8.90 -19.77
CA GLN A 271 11.29 -9.50 -19.46
C GLN A 271 11.20 -10.65 -18.45
N GLY A 272 10.00 -11.08 -18.05
CA GLY A 272 9.80 -12.19 -17.12
C GLY A 272 9.99 -11.80 -15.66
N ILE A 273 9.75 -10.53 -15.31
CA ILE A 273 9.65 -10.06 -13.92
C ILE A 273 8.18 -9.96 -13.54
N VAL A 274 7.78 -10.55 -12.41
CA VAL A 274 6.43 -10.34 -11.87
C VAL A 274 6.39 -8.99 -11.18
N VAL A 275 5.60 -8.05 -11.69
CA VAL A 275 5.45 -6.71 -11.10
C VAL A 275 4.20 -6.66 -10.24
N VAL A 276 4.36 -6.32 -8.97
CA VAL A 276 3.29 -6.23 -7.97
C VAL A 276 3.23 -4.80 -7.45
N CYS A 277 2.06 -4.18 -7.57
CA CYS A 277 1.84 -2.78 -7.25
C CYS A 277 0.75 -2.62 -6.19
N ALA A 278 0.94 -1.71 -5.25
CA ALA A 278 -0.13 -1.28 -4.36
C ALA A 278 -1.22 -0.52 -5.14
N ALA A 279 -2.50 -0.81 -4.89
CA ALA A 279 -3.60 -0.15 -5.60
C ALA A 279 -3.69 1.35 -5.31
N GLY A 280 -3.33 1.76 -4.09
CA GLY A 280 -3.52 3.11 -3.55
C GLY A 280 -4.59 3.15 -2.46
N ASN A 281 -4.66 4.26 -1.74
CA ASN A 281 -5.52 4.46 -0.57
C ASN A 281 -6.58 5.55 -0.80
N ALA A 282 -7.00 5.79 -2.04
CA ALA A 282 -7.89 6.89 -2.39
C ALA A 282 -9.34 6.44 -2.65
N GLY A 283 -9.71 5.21 -2.24
CA GLY A 283 -11.03 4.61 -2.52
C GLY A 283 -12.24 5.33 -1.92
N ASN A 284 -12.04 6.30 -1.04
CA ASN A 284 -13.12 7.15 -0.51
C ASN A 284 -13.22 8.49 -1.24
N ASN A 285 -12.34 8.76 -2.22
CA ASN A 285 -12.36 9.99 -3.01
C ASN A 285 -13.09 9.74 -4.34
N PRO A 286 -14.31 10.25 -4.52
CA PRO A 286 -15.12 9.97 -5.72
C PRO A 286 -14.52 10.50 -7.02
N LEU A 287 -13.56 11.43 -6.96
CA LEU A 287 -12.92 12.03 -8.14
C LEU A 287 -11.52 11.48 -8.42
N LYS A 288 -10.91 10.76 -7.47
CA LYS A 288 -9.52 10.28 -7.56
C LYS A 288 -9.37 8.88 -6.94
N HIS A 289 -10.39 8.04 -7.06
CA HIS A 289 -10.36 6.68 -6.51
C HIS A 289 -9.61 5.69 -7.39
N ALA A 290 -9.41 5.98 -8.67
CA ALA A 290 -8.75 5.06 -9.60
C ALA A 290 -7.27 4.82 -9.21
N PRO A 291 -6.76 3.59 -9.37
CA PRO A 291 -5.33 3.31 -9.28
C PRO A 291 -4.57 4.10 -10.35
N VAL A 292 -3.45 4.71 -9.95
CA VAL A 292 -2.56 5.45 -10.85
C VAL A 292 -1.42 4.54 -11.36
N PRO A 293 -0.71 4.90 -12.43
CA PRO A 293 0.50 4.21 -12.84
C PRO A 293 1.48 3.98 -11.68
N PRO A 294 2.21 2.85 -11.64
CA PRO A 294 2.13 1.72 -12.57
C PRO A 294 0.96 0.75 -12.25
N ALA A 295 0.21 0.97 -11.17
CA ALA A 295 -0.86 0.09 -10.72
C ALA A 295 -2.08 0.05 -11.67
N SER A 296 -2.23 1.03 -12.56
CA SER A 296 -3.25 1.02 -13.62
C SER A 296 -2.91 0.09 -14.79
N ALA A 297 -1.64 -0.31 -14.96
CA ALA A 297 -1.20 -1.07 -16.13
C ALA A 297 -1.77 -2.51 -16.16
N PRO A 298 -2.26 -3.01 -17.30
CA PRO A 298 -2.88 -4.33 -17.38
C PRO A 298 -1.94 -5.50 -17.07
N ALA A 299 -0.65 -5.44 -17.37
CA ALA A 299 0.25 -6.56 -17.13
C ALA A 299 0.69 -6.71 -15.66
N VAL A 300 0.62 -5.65 -14.85
CA VAL A 300 1.00 -5.72 -13.43
C VAL A 300 -0.08 -6.39 -12.58
N ILE A 301 0.30 -6.89 -11.40
CA ILE A 301 -0.63 -7.35 -10.38
C ILE A 301 -0.89 -6.20 -9.42
N THR A 302 -2.11 -5.68 -9.41
CA THR A 302 -2.52 -4.58 -8.54
C THR A 302 -3.22 -5.13 -7.32
N VAL A 303 -2.77 -4.72 -6.14
CA VAL A 303 -3.17 -5.31 -4.86
C VAL A 303 -3.92 -4.28 -4.02
N GLY A 304 -5.19 -4.55 -3.78
CA GLY A 304 -6.01 -3.83 -2.81
C GLY A 304 -5.88 -4.42 -1.40
N GLY A 305 -6.68 -3.88 -0.48
CA GLY A 305 -6.56 -4.15 0.95
C GLY A 305 -7.84 -4.68 1.59
N MET A 306 -7.68 -5.39 2.70
CA MET A 306 -8.76 -5.77 3.60
C MET A 306 -8.38 -5.60 5.07
N ASP A 307 -9.39 -5.51 5.92
CA ASP A 307 -9.29 -5.74 7.36
C ASP A 307 -9.96 -7.07 7.70
N ASP A 308 -9.20 -7.98 8.30
CA ASP A 308 -9.66 -9.29 8.73
C ASP A 308 -10.01 -9.34 10.23
N HIS A 309 -9.89 -8.22 10.94
CA HIS A 309 -10.17 -8.11 12.38
C HIS A 309 -9.51 -9.22 13.22
N HIS A 310 -8.32 -9.69 12.83
CA HIS A 310 -7.57 -10.81 13.46
C HIS A 310 -8.27 -12.18 13.43
N GLY A 311 -9.32 -12.31 12.61
CA GLY A 311 -10.21 -13.47 12.56
C GLY A 311 -10.25 -14.15 11.19
N PRO A 312 -10.42 -15.48 11.15
CA PRO A 312 -10.53 -16.23 9.89
C PRO A 312 -11.92 -16.12 9.23
N SER A 313 -12.87 -15.45 9.88
CA SER A 313 -14.27 -15.42 9.45
C SER A 313 -14.42 -14.44 8.28
N ILE A 314 -14.60 -14.99 7.07
CA ILE A 314 -14.72 -14.20 5.85
C ILE A 314 -15.87 -13.19 5.89
N ASP A 315 -16.97 -13.52 6.59
CA ASP A 315 -18.15 -12.66 6.71
C ASP A 315 -17.88 -11.40 7.54
N LYS A 316 -16.82 -11.41 8.35
CA LYS A 316 -16.38 -10.26 9.16
C LYS A 316 -15.30 -9.43 8.47
N ILE A 317 -14.73 -9.91 7.37
CA ILE A 317 -13.70 -9.18 6.65
C ILE A 317 -14.35 -7.98 5.96
N VAL A 318 -13.75 -6.80 6.10
CA VAL A 318 -14.22 -5.58 5.45
C VAL A 318 -13.19 -5.08 4.43
N PRO A 319 -13.64 -4.52 3.29
CA PRO A 319 -12.71 -3.97 2.31
C PRO A 319 -12.03 -2.73 2.88
N TYR A 320 -10.72 -2.61 2.69
CA TYR A 320 -10.01 -1.37 2.94
C TYR A 320 -10.48 -0.29 1.96
N HIS A 321 -10.20 0.97 2.24
CA HIS A 321 -10.48 2.09 1.34
C HIS A 321 -9.46 2.17 0.19
N SER A 322 -9.16 1.02 -0.41
CA SER A 322 -8.27 0.90 -1.55
C SER A 322 -8.81 1.68 -2.73
N SER A 323 -7.91 2.32 -3.46
CA SER A 323 -8.18 2.76 -4.82
C SER A 323 -8.68 1.58 -5.66
N TYR A 324 -9.67 1.83 -6.49
CA TYR A 324 -10.34 0.82 -7.30
C TYR A 324 -10.76 1.43 -8.64
N GLY A 325 -10.79 0.59 -9.66
CA GLY A 325 -11.12 0.97 -11.02
C GLY A 325 -12.62 1.27 -11.24
N PRO A 326 -13.00 1.59 -12.48
CA PRO A 326 -12.19 1.49 -13.69
C PRO A 326 -11.02 2.47 -13.73
N THR A 327 -9.92 2.08 -14.38
CA THR A 327 -8.85 3.02 -14.77
C THR A 327 -9.34 3.94 -15.90
N LEU A 328 -8.54 4.96 -16.25
CA LEU A 328 -8.76 5.80 -17.44
C LEU A 328 -9.04 4.99 -18.72
N ASP A 329 -8.44 3.80 -18.86
CA ASP A 329 -8.62 2.91 -20.01
C ASP A 329 -9.80 1.93 -19.87
N GLY A 330 -10.61 2.07 -18.82
CA GLY A 330 -11.76 1.20 -18.56
C GLY A 330 -11.40 -0.16 -17.93
N LEU A 331 -10.17 -0.33 -17.44
CA LEU A 331 -9.72 -1.60 -16.86
C LEU A 331 -10.14 -1.73 -15.40
N LEU A 332 -10.61 -2.92 -15.02
CA LEU A 332 -10.90 -3.23 -13.62
C LEU A 332 -9.63 -3.53 -12.85
N LYS A 333 -9.44 -2.82 -11.74
CA LYS A 333 -8.36 -2.95 -10.76
C LYS A 333 -8.96 -2.75 -9.36
N PRO A 334 -8.39 -3.31 -8.27
CA PRO A 334 -7.26 -4.24 -8.23
C PRO A 334 -7.61 -5.63 -8.79
N GLU A 335 -6.61 -6.47 -9.04
CA GLU A 335 -6.86 -7.88 -9.38
C GLU A 335 -7.16 -8.73 -8.17
N ILE A 336 -6.54 -8.47 -7.03
CA ILE A 336 -6.72 -9.24 -5.79
C ILE A 336 -6.56 -8.31 -4.58
N ILE A 337 -6.96 -8.80 -3.41
CA ILE A 337 -6.77 -8.11 -2.12
C ILE A 337 -5.97 -8.96 -1.15
N ALA A 338 -5.27 -8.30 -0.23
CA ALA A 338 -4.53 -8.91 0.86
C ALA A 338 -4.70 -8.09 2.15
N PRO A 339 -4.27 -8.60 3.33
CA PRO A 339 -4.34 -7.85 4.57
C PRO A 339 -3.65 -6.48 4.44
N ALA A 340 -4.39 -5.42 4.72
CA ALA A 340 -3.90 -4.04 4.65
C ALA A 340 -4.14 -3.28 5.96
N ILE A 341 -4.80 -3.88 6.93
CA ILE A 341 -5.03 -3.29 8.24
C ILE A 341 -4.34 -4.14 9.30
N ARG A 342 -3.73 -3.44 10.25
CA ARG A 342 -3.04 -3.99 11.40
C ARG A 342 -2.04 -5.06 10.97
N VAL A 343 -1.09 -4.68 10.12
CA VAL A 343 0.05 -5.53 9.72
C VAL A 343 1.21 -5.23 10.67
N ALA A 344 1.88 -6.25 11.22
CA ALA A 344 3.05 -6.02 12.06
C ALA A 344 4.25 -5.64 11.18
N ALA A 345 4.82 -4.45 11.42
CA ALA A 345 5.97 -3.94 10.68
C ALA A 345 7.04 -3.36 11.63
N PRO A 346 8.33 -3.41 11.25
CA PRO A 346 9.42 -2.97 12.10
C PRO A 346 9.41 -1.46 12.31
N ILE A 347 9.75 -1.02 13.51
CA ILE A 347 9.95 0.39 13.82
C ILE A 347 11.39 0.76 13.41
N LEU A 348 11.56 1.86 12.68
CA LEU A 348 12.87 2.33 12.25
C LEU A 348 13.78 2.59 13.47
N PRO A 349 14.92 1.90 13.62
CA PRO A 349 15.82 2.12 14.73
C PRO A 349 16.31 3.57 14.82
N GLY A 350 16.47 4.09 16.03
CA GLY A 350 16.92 5.46 16.27
C GLY A 350 15.86 6.55 16.09
N SER A 351 14.70 6.23 15.50
CA SER A 351 13.57 7.16 15.38
C SER A 351 12.95 7.52 16.74
N VAL A 352 12.21 8.63 16.79
CA VAL A 352 11.42 9.03 17.98
C VAL A 352 10.47 7.89 18.40
N THR A 353 9.79 7.29 17.43
CA THR A 353 8.90 6.15 17.66
C THR A 353 9.64 4.95 18.27
N ALA A 354 10.88 4.67 17.86
CA ALA A 354 11.67 3.58 18.45
C ALA A 354 12.03 3.86 19.92
N LYS A 355 12.41 5.10 20.24
CA LYS A 355 12.70 5.52 21.63
C LYS A 355 11.45 5.43 22.51
N GLN A 356 10.32 5.92 22.02
CA GLN A 356 9.03 5.83 22.72
C GLN A 356 8.59 4.38 22.91
N ALA A 357 8.74 3.53 21.89
CA ALA A 357 8.39 2.11 22.00
C ALA A 357 9.29 1.36 22.99
N ALA A 358 10.58 1.70 23.07
CA ALA A 358 11.49 1.14 24.05
C ALA A 358 11.09 1.54 25.48
N LEU A 359 10.84 2.84 25.72
CA LEU A 359 10.38 3.36 27.01
C LEU A 359 9.06 2.71 27.44
N ILE A 360 8.06 2.65 26.55
CA ILE A 360 6.77 2.03 26.84
C ILE A 360 6.95 0.53 27.15
N ALA A 361 7.83 -0.17 26.45
CA ALA A 361 8.08 -1.58 26.71
C ALA A 361 8.71 -1.82 28.09
N GLU A 362 9.65 -0.96 28.50
CA GLU A 362 10.27 -0.98 29.81
C GLU A 362 9.25 -0.68 30.91
N LEU A 363 8.45 0.38 30.75
CA LEU A 363 7.39 0.75 31.69
C LEU A 363 6.30 -0.33 31.83
N VAL A 364 5.99 -1.07 30.76
CA VAL A 364 5.04 -2.21 30.82
C VAL A 364 5.61 -3.36 31.65
N ALA A 365 6.93 -3.57 31.64
CA ALA A 365 7.60 -4.65 32.36
C ALA A 365 7.90 -4.31 33.84
N ALA A 366 8.13 -3.04 34.12
CA ALA A 366 8.47 -2.50 35.44
C ALA A 366 7.35 -2.71 36.48
N ASP A 367 7.73 -2.75 37.75
CA ASP A 367 6.82 -2.67 38.88
C ASP A 367 6.39 -1.23 39.18
N ASP A 368 5.27 -1.06 39.89
CA ASP A 368 4.64 0.26 40.11
C ASP A 368 5.56 1.28 40.81
N HIS A 369 6.46 0.80 41.67
CA HIS A 369 7.40 1.63 42.40
C HIS A 369 8.60 2.12 41.55
N GLU A 370 8.84 1.50 40.39
CA GLU A 370 9.93 1.84 39.48
C GLU A 370 9.50 2.85 38.40
N LEU A 371 8.19 3.02 38.18
CA LEU A 371 7.64 3.78 37.06
C LEU A 371 8.15 5.23 37.00
N THR A 372 8.13 5.94 38.12
CA THR A 372 8.57 7.34 38.17
C THR A 372 10.06 7.46 37.87
N THR A 373 10.89 6.58 38.43
CA THR A 373 12.34 6.56 38.19
C THR A 373 12.66 6.32 36.72
N ILE A 374 11.99 5.34 36.09
CA ILE A 374 12.19 5.04 34.66
C ILE A 374 11.79 6.22 33.78
N ILE A 375 10.69 6.91 34.11
CA ILE A 375 10.26 8.13 33.39
C ILE A 375 11.32 9.23 33.52
N GLU A 376 11.87 9.45 34.73
CA GLU A 376 12.89 10.47 34.96
C GLU A 376 14.19 10.19 34.21
N GLU A 377 14.65 8.93 34.18
CA GLU A 377 15.82 8.50 33.41
C GLU A 377 15.67 8.69 31.89
N HIS A 378 14.42 8.71 31.41
CA HIS A 378 14.08 8.86 29.99
C HIS A 378 13.43 10.21 29.64
N THR A 379 13.66 11.24 30.46
CA THR A 379 13.10 12.59 30.26
C THR A 379 13.34 13.09 28.82
N GLY A 380 12.29 13.61 28.18
CA GLY A 380 12.34 14.15 26.82
C GLY A 380 12.04 13.14 25.71
N VAL A 381 11.83 11.87 26.03
CA VAL A 381 11.40 10.84 25.07
C VAL A 381 9.89 10.96 24.77
N ASP A 382 9.07 11.22 25.79
CA ASP A 382 7.64 11.42 25.65
C ASP A 382 7.13 12.50 26.62
N PRO A 383 6.77 13.70 26.12
CA PRO A 383 6.38 14.83 26.97
C PRO A 383 5.17 14.58 27.86
N GLU A 384 4.24 13.70 27.47
CA GLU A 384 3.07 13.39 28.28
C GLU A 384 3.44 12.44 29.44
N LEU A 385 4.39 11.53 29.23
CA LEU A 385 4.94 10.71 30.31
C LEU A 385 5.77 11.57 31.28
N ASP A 386 6.56 12.51 30.76
CA ASP A 386 7.33 13.46 31.56
C ASP A 386 6.41 14.28 32.48
N ALA A 387 5.26 14.74 31.96
CA ALA A 387 4.25 15.47 32.72
C ALA A 387 3.51 14.59 33.75
N ALA A 388 3.50 13.27 33.55
CA ALA A 388 2.77 12.31 34.38
C ALA A 388 3.58 11.76 35.57
N LYS A 389 4.87 12.12 35.71
CA LYS A 389 5.77 11.55 36.73
C LYS A 389 5.31 11.72 38.19
N HIS A 390 4.48 12.73 38.45
CA HIS A 390 3.91 13.04 39.78
C HIS A 390 2.55 12.36 40.03
N LEU A 391 2.00 11.67 39.04
CA LEU A 391 0.71 10.99 39.17
C LEU A 391 0.85 9.68 39.94
N GLN A 392 -0.28 9.17 40.42
CA GLN A 392 -0.31 7.87 41.08
C GLN A 392 0.00 6.74 40.09
N PRO A 393 0.61 5.61 40.52
CA PRO A 393 1.01 4.53 39.62
C PRO A 393 -0.12 4.03 38.70
N TYR A 394 -1.35 3.90 39.21
CA TYR A 394 -2.50 3.47 38.40
C TYR A 394 -2.83 4.45 37.26
N GLN A 395 -2.60 5.75 37.45
CA GLN A 395 -2.82 6.77 36.42
C GLN A 395 -1.73 6.69 35.35
N ILE A 396 -0.48 6.48 35.78
CA ILE A 396 0.65 6.24 34.86
C ILE A 396 0.39 4.98 34.02
N ARG A 397 -0.08 3.88 34.64
CA ARG A 397 -0.48 2.66 33.92
C ARG A 397 -1.57 2.90 32.89
N HIS A 398 -2.58 3.71 33.22
CA HIS A 398 -3.62 4.08 32.26
C HIS A 398 -3.05 4.86 31.07
N LEU A 399 -2.16 5.83 31.32
CA LEU A 399 -1.48 6.58 30.27
C LEU A 399 -0.61 5.67 29.39
N ILE A 400 0.16 4.74 29.98
CA ILE A 400 0.95 3.75 29.26
C ILE A 400 0.05 2.91 28.34
N ALA A 401 -1.08 2.41 28.85
CA ALA A 401 -2.03 1.61 28.07
C ALA A 401 -2.65 2.42 26.91
N SER A 402 -3.00 3.68 27.16
CA SER A 402 -3.51 4.61 26.15
C SER A 402 -2.47 4.87 25.05
N LYS A 403 -1.23 5.20 25.43
CA LYS A 403 -0.12 5.44 24.49
C LYS A 403 0.23 4.21 23.66
N ARG A 404 0.27 3.03 24.28
CA ARG A 404 0.45 1.77 23.57
C ARG A 404 -0.58 1.60 22.46
N GLY A 405 -1.85 1.85 22.76
CA GLY A 405 -2.94 1.80 21.78
C GLY A 405 -2.82 2.85 20.69
N ALA A 406 -2.56 4.11 21.07
CA ALA A 406 -2.45 5.23 20.14
C ALA A 406 -1.28 5.09 19.16
N GLN A 407 -0.15 4.55 19.61
CA GLN A 407 1.01 4.28 18.76
C GLN A 407 0.93 2.93 18.03
N GLN A 408 -0.11 2.15 18.30
CA GLN A 408 -0.32 0.79 17.78
C GLN A 408 0.91 -0.11 18.00
N LEU A 409 1.51 -0.07 19.19
CA LEU A 409 2.72 -0.83 19.47
C LEU A 409 2.41 -2.32 19.60
N VAL A 410 3.13 -3.12 18.82
CA VAL A 410 3.11 -4.59 18.89
C VAL A 410 4.16 -5.07 19.88
N SER A 411 5.36 -4.49 19.82
CA SER A 411 6.47 -4.71 20.74
C SER A 411 7.41 -3.51 20.72
N LYS A 412 8.53 -3.55 21.44
CA LYS A 412 9.58 -2.53 21.34
C LYS A 412 10.19 -2.37 19.93
N HIS A 413 9.99 -3.36 19.05
CA HIS A 413 10.59 -3.40 17.71
C HIS A 413 9.55 -3.34 16.58
N TYR A 414 8.27 -3.57 16.86
CA TYR A 414 7.22 -3.61 15.84
C TYR A 414 6.03 -2.77 16.25
N LYS A 415 5.36 -2.22 15.24
CA LYS A 415 4.06 -1.57 15.36
C LYS A 415 3.10 -2.10 14.32
N GLU A 416 1.81 -1.89 14.52
CA GLU A 416 0.81 -2.14 13.50
C GLU A 416 0.86 -1.00 12.47
N VAL A 417 0.67 -1.36 11.20
CA VAL A 417 0.60 -0.43 10.07
C VAL A 417 -0.54 -0.79 9.13
N ASP A 418 -1.02 0.23 8.44
CA ASP A 418 -2.19 0.19 7.58
C ASP A 418 -1.87 0.71 6.17
N GLY A 419 -2.50 0.14 5.14
CA GLY A 419 -2.42 0.61 3.75
C GLY A 419 -2.11 -0.47 2.72
N THR A 420 -2.46 -0.21 1.46
CA THR A 420 -2.13 -1.10 0.34
C THR A 420 -0.63 -1.28 0.13
N SER A 421 0.18 -0.35 0.65
CA SER A 421 1.64 -0.45 0.68
C SER A 421 2.15 -1.70 1.40
N PHE A 422 1.35 -2.29 2.30
CA PHE A 422 1.67 -3.53 3.02
C PHE A 422 0.96 -4.76 2.43
N ALA A 423 -0.17 -4.57 1.75
CA ALA A 423 -0.84 -5.63 1.02
C ALA A 423 0.00 -6.11 -0.19
N ALA A 424 0.57 -5.17 -0.95
CA ALA A 424 1.45 -5.48 -2.08
C ALA A 424 2.67 -6.36 -1.72
N PRO A 425 3.48 -6.07 -0.69
CA PRO A 425 4.61 -6.91 -0.30
C PRO A 425 4.16 -8.29 0.21
N ILE A 426 2.99 -8.41 0.84
CA ILE A 426 2.42 -9.72 1.18
C ILE A 426 2.19 -10.53 -0.09
N VAL A 427 1.56 -9.98 -1.12
CA VAL A 427 1.39 -10.68 -2.41
C VAL A 427 2.72 -10.96 -3.09
N SER A 428 3.68 -10.04 -3.08
CA SER A 428 5.04 -10.27 -3.59
C SER A 428 5.71 -11.47 -2.93
N SER A 429 5.46 -11.67 -1.63
CA SER A 429 5.97 -12.84 -0.90
C SER A 429 5.29 -14.15 -1.30
N VAL A 430 3.98 -14.14 -1.58
CA VAL A 430 3.26 -15.30 -2.15
C VAL A 430 3.79 -15.64 -3.55
N VAL A 431 4.04 -14.63 -4.38
CA VAL A 431 4.64 -14.84 -5.70
C VAL A 431 6.02 -15.51 -5.58
N ALA A 432 6.84 -15.12 -4.62
CA ALA A 432 8.13 -15.77 -4.41
C ALA A 432 7.99 -17.22 -3.95
N GLN A 433 7.01 -17.56 -3.11
CA GLN A 433 6.70 -18.95 -2.77
C GLN A 433 6.28 -19.76 -4.01
N MET A 434 5.46 -19.18 -4.90
CA MET A 434 5.06 -19.82 -6.16
C MET A 434 6.26 -20.05 -7.08
N LEU A 435 7.19 -19.10 -7.16
CA LEU A 435 8.39 -19.19 -7.99
C LEU A 435 9.45 -20.13 -7.41
N GLU A 436 9.51 -20.29 -6.09
CA GLU A 436 10.29 -21.35 -5.45
C GLU A 436 9.71 -22.73 -5.81
N ALA A 437 8.39 -22.87 -5.72
CA ALA A 437 7.69 -24.11 -6.07
C ALA A 437 7.83 -24.44 -7.56
N ARG A 438 7.79 -23.43 -8.41
CA ARG A 438 7.86 -23.60 -9.86
C ARG A 438 8.63 -22.46 -10.55
N PRO A 439 9.95 -22.63 -10.76
CA PRO A 439 10.83 -21.57 -11.28
C PRO A 439 10.53 -21.12 -12.72
N ASP A 440 9.91 -21.96 -13.55
CA ASP A 440 9.59 -21.72 -14.96
C ASP A 440 8.31 -20.89 -15.19
N LEU A 441 7.57 -20.54 -14.13
CA LEU A 441 6.34 -19.75 -14.30
C LEU A 441 6.61 -18.39 -14.96
N SER A 442 5.84 -18.10 -15.99
CA SER A 442 5.74 -16.76 -16.59
C SER A 442 4.97 -15.80 -15.66
N PRO A 443 5.19 -14.48 -15.75
CA PRO A 443 4.40 -13.53 -14.98
C PRO A 443 2.90 -13.62 -15.22
N GLN A 444 2.49 -13.94 -16.45
CA GLN A 444 1.09 -14.14 -16.78
C GLN A 444 0.52 -15.39 -16.09
N ALA A 445 1.27 -16.50 -16.06
CA ALA A 445 0.86 -17.70 -15.32
C ALA A 445 0.72 -17.41 -13.83
N VAL A 446 1.67 -16.69 -13.22
CA VAL A 446 1.58 -16.26 -11.82
C VAL A 446 0.31 -15.45 -11.57
N LYS A 447 0.04 -14.44 -12.40
CA LYS A 447 -1.16 -13.61 -12.30
C LYS A 447 -2.44 -14.44 -12.42
N GLN A 448 -2.51 -15.37 -13.37
CA GLN A 448 -3.65 -16.27 -13.55
C GLN A 448 -3.87 -17.19 -12.35
N ILE A 449 -2.81 -17.77 -11.79
CA ILE A 449 -2.90 -18.63 -10.61
C ILE A 449 -3.46 -17.84 -9.42
N LEU A 450 -2.93 -16.65 -9.15
CA LEU A 450 -3.40 -15.81 -8.05
C LEU A 450 -4.89 -15.46 -8.21
N VAL A 451 -5.31 -15.08 -9.42
CA VAL A 451 -6.71 -14.77 -9.73
C VAL A 451 -7.63 -15.98 -9.57
N HIS A 452 -7.24 -17.14 -10.10
CA HIS A 452 -8.07 -18.35 -10.05
C HIS A 452 -8.19 -18.96 -8.64
N THR A 453 -7.20 -18.74 -7.79
CA THR A 453 -7.17 -19.28 -6.42
C THR A 453 -7.69 -18.29 -5.38
N ALA A 454 -7.95 -17.03 -5.76
CA ALA A 454 -8.45 -16.01 -4.87
C ALA A 454 -9.83 -16.36 -4.29
N LYS A 455 -10.03 -16.07 -3.00
CA LYS A 455 -11.28 -16.33 -2.30
C LYS A 455 -12.19 -15.10 -2.33
N ARG A 456 -13.32 -15.20 -3.02
CA ARG A 456 -14.33 -14.15 -3.14
C ARG A 456 -14.97 -13.82 -1.79
N MET A 457 -15.20 -12.53 -1.55
CA MET A 457 -16.02 -11.99 -0.47
C MET A 457 -17.45 -11.73 -0.98
N PRO A 458 -18.47 -12.50 -0.59
CA PRO A 458 -19.81 -12.38 -1.16
C PRO A 458 -20.47 -11.01 -0.96
N HIS A 459 -20.13 -10.34 0.13
CA HIS A 459 -20.71 -9.06 0.56
C HIS A 459 -19.96 -7.82 0.03
N VAL A 460 -18.91 -7.99 -0.77
CA VAL A 460 -18.11 -6.88 -1.31
C VAL A 460 -18.24 -6.82 -2.82
N HIS A 461 -18.42 -5.62 -3.38
CA HIS A 461 -18.50 -5.44 -4.83
C HIS A 461 -17.18 -5.85 -5.51
N PHE A 462 -17.25 -6.50 -6.67
CA PHE A 462 -16.06 -7.04 -7.36
C PHE A 462 -15.03 -5.96 -7.71
N GLU A 463 -15.46 -4.72 -7.96
CA GLU A 463 -14.56 -3.59 -8.21
C GLU A 463 -13.62 -3.32 -7.02
N ARG A 464 -14.08 -3.55 -5.79
CA ARG A 464 -13.30 -3.29 -4.56
C ARG A 464 -12.37 -4.44 -4.20
N GLN A 465 -12.79 -5.67 -4.49
CA GLN A 465 -12.06 -6.88 -4.10
C GLN A 465 -11.25 -7.52 -5.24
N GLY A 466 -11.39 -7.04 -6.48
CA GLY A 466 -10.83 -7.72 -7.64
C GLY A 466 -11.42 -9.11 -7.76
N TRP A 467 -10.58 -10.15 -7.76
CA TRP A 467 -10.92 -11.57 -7.73
C TRP A 467 -11.05 -12.16 -6.32
N GLY A 468 -10.77 -11.37 -5.30
CA GLY A 468 -10.89 -11.75 -3.90
C GLY A 468 -9.56 -11.82 -3.16
N ILE A 469 -9.59 -12.45 -2.00
CA ILE A 469 -8.49 -12.53 -1.05
C ILE A 469 -7.45 -13.53 -1.54
N VAL A 470 -6.18 -13.12 -1.59
CA VAL A 470 -5.06 -14.02 -1.90
C VAL A 470 -5.06 -15.27 -1.00
N GLN A 471 -4.82 -16.44 -1.58
CA GLN A 471 -4.76 -17.72 -0.89
C GLN A 471 -3.38 -18.37 -1.09
N PRO A 472 -2.38 -18.11 -0.23
CA PRO A 472 -0.99 -18.54 -0.46
C PRO A 472 -0.85 -20.05 -0.69
N LYS A 473 -1.46 -20.87 0.18
CA LYS A 473 -1.41 -22.34 0.07
C LYS A 473 -2.03 -22.85 -1.24
N ALA A 474 -3.18 -22.30 -1.63
CA ALA A 474 -3.85 -22.69 -2.87
C ALA A 474 -3.07 -22.24 -4.11
N ALA A 475 -2.51 -21.02 -4.08
CA ALA A 475 -1.68 -20.50 -5.16
C ALA A 475 -0.41 -21.35 -5.38
N VAL A 476 0.28 -21.74 -4.30
CA VAL A 476 1.46 -22.61 -4.38
C VAL A 476 1.09 -24.02 -4.86
N ALA A 477 0.02 -24.62 -4.34
CA ALA A 477 -0.46 -25.92 -4.82
C ALA A 477 -0.77 -25.88 -6.32
N ARG A 478 -1.45 -24.83 -6.78
CA ARG A 478 -1.78 -24.65 -8.20
C ARG A 478 -0.55 -24.37 -9.05
N ALA A 479 0.47 -23.69 -8.52
CA ALA A 479 1.75 -23.47 -9.19
C ALA A 479 2.46 -24.80 -9.49
N LEU A 480 2.52 -25.73 -8.53
CA LEU A 480 3.14 -27.05 -8.72
C LEU A 480 2.49 -27.82 -9.88
N GLU A 481 1.16 -27.75 -9.98
CA GLU A 481 0.35 -28.44 -10.99
C GLU A 481 0.18 -27.65 -12.30
N TRP A 482 0.79 -26.48 -12.43
CA TRP A 482 0.59 -25.64 -13.61
C TRP A 482 1.15 -26.36 -14.85
N PRO A 483 0.42 -26.43 -15.97
CA PRO A 483 0.96 -27.07 -17.17
C PRO A 483 2.22 -26.33 -17.64
N VAL A 484 3.24 -27.07 -18.07
CA VAL A 484 4.38 -26.48 -18.78
C VAL A 484 3.81 -25.80 -20.02
N GLN A 485 3.92 -24.47 -20.12
CA GLN A 485 3.53 -23.77 -21.34
C GLN A 485 4.54 -24.10 -22.42
N ASP A 486 4.07 -24.56 -23.59
CA ASP A 486 4.91 -24.65 -24.79
C ASP A 486 5.32 -23.22 -25.17
N PRO A 487 6.62 -22.88 -25.14
CA PRO A 487 7.10 -21.55 -25.48
C PRO A 487 6.81 -21.14 -26.94
N ASN A 488 6.36 -22.07 -27.80
CA ASN A 488 6.06 -21.84 -29.21
C ASN A 488 4.59 -21.57 -29.51
N ILE A 489 3.69 -21.57 -28.52
CA ILE A 489 2.29 -21.19 -28.73
C ILE A 489 2.19 -19.69 -28.46
N PRO A 490 2.12 -18.83 -29.49
CA PRO A 490 1.84 -17.42 -29.29
C PRO A 490 0.37 -17.27 -28.91
N TRP A 491 0.10 -16.35 -28.00
CA TRP A 491 -1.26 -15.99 -27.57
C TRP A 491 -2.04 -15.33 -28.71
#